data_AF-A0AAD6Z558-F1
#
_entry.id   AF-A0AAD6Z558-F1
#
_cell.length_a   1.000
_cell.length_b   1.000
_cell.length_c   1.000
_cell.angle_alpha   90.00
_cell.angle_beta   90.00
_cell.angle_gamma   90.00
#
_symmetry.space_group_name_H-M   'P 1'
#
loop_
_entity.id
_entity.type
_entity.pdbx_description
1 polymer ?
#
loop_
_entity_poly.entity_id
_entity_poly.type
_entity_poly.pdbx_seq_one_letter_code
_entity_poly.pdbx_strand_id
1 'polypeptide(L)'
;MFSKILTVGLAALTFVRAAPATGFQAPMAISCNVNVPVNFQSDICWRACFPESPTCPEGWSSRKLGYCYTCCKDDDFHSASAAAYSLEPGLYRILDVPTGTLLRDYSRDGPVFVSLTKEWPGDFAVWKVEEAQDGAVIISNIGLGSPVYAGNDKTIIAGYERPPVPFAIESAGDDTFVIKSVFEDLVWTRKNPGSVRSDVQLRPANGDDSQKWRFIPLDN
;
A
#
# COMPACT_ATOMS: atom_id res chain seq x y z
N MET A 1 20.14 -21.80 41.45
CA MET A 1 21.05 -22.91 41.05
C MET A 1 21.14 -22.91 39.53
N PHE A 2 22.37 -22.85 39.02
CA PHE A 2 22.83 -23.03 37.64
C PHE A 2 22.44 -22.02 36.56
N SER A 3 23.25 -20.95 36.54
CA SER A 3 23.69 -20.20 35.36
C SER A 3 24.51 -21.09 34.42
N LYS A 4 24.28 -21.01 33.10
CA LYS A 4 25.19 -21.51 32.07
C LYS A 4 25.36 -20.44 30.99
N ILE A 5 26.54 -19.83 31.03
CA ILE A 5 27.12 -18.93 30.03
C ILE A 5 27.60 -19.81 28.88
N LEU A 6 27.20 -19.50 27.64
CA LEU A 6 27.74 -20.13 26.44
C LEU A 6 28.69 -19.14 25.74
N THR A 7 29.96 -19.51 25.69
CA THR A 7 31.05 -18.77 25.04
C THR A 7 31.57 -19.63 23.89
N VAL A 8 31.41 -19.17 22.64
CA VAL A 8 32.11 -19.66 21.44
C VAL A 8 32.02 -18.52 20.42
N GLY A 9 33.03 -18.07 19.67
CA GLY A 9 34.43 -18.42 19.49
C GLY A 9 34.88 -17.58 18.29
N LEU A 10 35.83 -16.65 18.50
CA LEU A 10 36.26 -15.68 17.49
C LEU A 10 37.34 -16.33 16.60
N ALA A 11 37.00 -16.69 15.37
CA ALA A 11 37.96 -17.18 14.39
C ALA A 11 38.59 -16.00 13.63
N ALA A 12 39.89 -15.78 13.85
CA ALA A 12 40.70 -14.81 13.12
C ALA A 12 41.06 -15.36 11.73
N LEU A 13 40.58 -14.73 10.67
CA LEU A 13 40.99 -15.01 9.29
C LEU A 13 42.15 -14.08 8.90
N THR A 14 43.33 -14.65 8.72
CA THR A 14 44.50 -14.00 8.13
C THR A 14 44.39 -13.99 6.61
N PHE A 15 44.37 -12.80 6.00
CA PHE A 15 44.43 -12.65 4.55
C PHE A 15 45.88 -12.45 4.09
N VAL A 16 46.31 -13.34 3.18
CA VAL A 16 47.60 -13.29 2.48
C VAL A 16 47.56 -12.20 1.41
N ARG A 17 48.57 -11.32 1.43
CA ARG A 17 48.73 -10.19 0.48
C ARG A 17 49.52 -10.65 -0.74
N ALA A 18 48.88 -10.74 -1.90
CA ALA A 18 49.53 -11.00 -3.19
C ALA A 18 49.92 -9.69 -3.87
N ALA A 19 51.13 -9.67 -4.46
CA ALA A 19 51.74 -8.54 -5.15
C ALA A 19 51.22 -8.40 -6.61
N PRO A 20 51.35 -7.20 -7.23
CA PRO A 20 50.68 -6.88 -8.47
C PRO A 20 51.47 -7.36 -9.70
N ALA A 21 50.78 -7.99 -10.64
CA ALA A 21 51.29 -8.24 -11.98
C ALA A 21 50.99 -7.03 -12.87
N THR A 22 52.03 -6.46 -13.46
CA THR A 22 51.97 -5.39 -14.46
C THR A 22 51.92 -5.98 -15.87
N GLY A 23 51.13 -5.37 -16.75
CA GLY A 23 51.31 -5.48 -18.19
C GLY A 23 50.15 -6.08 -18.97
N PHE A 24 49.34 -5.21 -19.59
CA PHE A 24 49.01 -5.16 -21.03
C PHE A 24 47.80 -4.23 -21.22
N GLN A 25 48.01 -3.02 -21.74
CA GLN A 25 46.93 -2.11 -22.14
C GLN A 25 46.49 -2.45 -23.57
N ALA A 26 45.41 -3.21 -23.68
CA ALA A 26 44.58 -3.23 -24.87
C ALA A 26 43.59 -2.04 -24.82
N PRO A 27 43.22 -1.42 -25.96
CA PRO A 27 42.16 -0.42 -25.98
C PRO A 27 40.87 -1.04 -25.46
N MET A 28 40.37 -0.48 -24.36
CA MET A 28 39.27 -1.03 -23.57
C MET A 28 37.98 -1.02 -24.40
N ALA A 29 37.58 -2.19 -24.89
CA ALA A 29 36.16 -2.47 -25.10
C ALA A 29 35.52 -2.45 -23.70
N ILE A 30 34.84 -1.34 -23.37
CA ILE A 30 34.13 -1.19 -22.11
C ILE A 30 33.00 -2.22 -22.12
N SER A 31 33.27 -3.38 -21.52
CA SER A 31 32.27 -4.39 -21.23
C SER A 31 31.39 -3.84 -20.10
N CYS A 32 30.27 -3.24 -20.47
CA CYS A 32 29.23 -2.76 -19.56
C CYS A 32 28.48 -3.93 -18.91
N ASN A 33 29.18 -4.79 -18.16
CA ASN A 33 28.54 -5.83 -17.36
C ASN A 33 28.33 -5.27 -15.94
N VAL A 34 27.38 -4.35 -15.84
CA VAL A 34 27.06 -3.66 -14.59
C VAL A 34 25.86 -4.37 -13.97
N ASN A 35 26.15 -5.28 -13.04
CA ASN A 35 25.14 -5.96 -12.24
C ASN A 35 24.74 -5.03 -11.07
N VAL A 36 24.01 -3.95 -11.37
CA VAL A 36 23.44 -3.07 -10.35
C VAL A 36 22.06 -3.59 -10.00
N PRO A 37 21.71 -3.76 -8.71
CA PRO A 37 20.34 -4.04 -8.28
C PRO A 37 19.49 -2.81 -8.60
N VAL A 38 18.85 -2.83 -9.77
CA VAL A 38 17.87 -1.81 -10.14
C VAL A 38 16.60 -2.13 -9.37
N ASN A 39 16.13 -1.19 -8.56
CA ASN A 39 14.80 -1.23 -8.02
C ASN A 39 13.84 -0.94 -9.19
N PHE A 40 13.40 -2.00 -9.87
CA PHE A 40 12.55 -1.92 -11.04
C PHE A 40 11.11 -1.58 -10.62
N GLN A 41 10.85 -0.30 -10.35
CA GLN A 41 9.63 0.27 -10.92
C GLN A 41 9.80 0.20 -12.44
N SER A 42 8.78 -0.31 -13.13
CA SER A 42 8.86 -1.01 -14.42
C SER A 42 9.11 -0.11 -15.63
N ASP A 43 10.21 0.63 -15.65
CA ASP A 43 10.57 1.48 -16.80
C ASP A 43 11.22 0.64 -17.91
N ILE A 44 10.73 0.78 -19.14
CA ILE A 44 11.34 0.15 -20.32
C ILE A 44 12.51 1.01 -20.78
N CYS A 45 13.73 0.59 -20.48
CA CYS A 45 14.95 1.29 -20.88
C CYS A 45 15.71 0.56 -22.01
N TRP A 46 16.38 1.33 -22.87
CA TRP A 46 17.34 0.78 -23.81
C TRP A 46 18.52 0.13 -23.07
N ARG A 47 19.00 -1.00 -23.59
CA ARG A 47 20.23 -1.65 -23.14
C ARG A 47 21.47 -0.98 -23.75
N ALA A 48 21.54 0.33 -23.65
CA ALA A 48 22.60 1.17 -24.15
C ALA A 48 23.11 2.10 -23.04
N CYS A 49 24.37 2.52 -23.13
CA CYS A 49 25.04 3.32 -22.11
C CYS A 49 25.83 4.41 -22.84
N PHE A 50 25.36 5.65 -22.74
CA PHE A 50 25.92 6.82 -23.42
C PHE A 50 26.71 7.68 -22.42
N PRO A 51 27.91 8.16 -22.79
CA PRO A 51 28.73 8.98 -21.88
C PRO A 51 28.11 10.35 -21.59
N GLU A 52 27.26 10.84 -22.49
CA GLU A 52 26.55 12.12 -22.40
C GLU A 52 25.06 11.89 -22.65
N SER A 53 24.21 12.85 -22.28
CA SER A 53 22.75 12.73 -22.42
C SER A 53 22.34 12.68 -23.90
N PRO A 54 21.86 11.53 -24.42
CA PRO A 54 21.47 11.42 -25.82
C PRO A 54 20.16 12.15 -26.12
N THR A 55 19.92 12.45 -27.40
CA THR A 55 18.58 12.78 -27.90
C THR A 55 17.79 11.50 -28.10
N CYS A 56 16.72 11.31 -27.33
CA CYS A 56 15.86 10.15 -27.40
C CYS A 56 14.71 10.35 -28.41
N PRO A 57 14.11 9.27 -28.95
CA PRO A 57 12.91 9.36 -29.79
C PRO A 57 11.73 9.99 -29.07
N GLU A 58 10.68 10.39 -29.80
CA GLU A 58 9.45 10.92 -29.22
C GLU A 58 8.81 9.94 -28.22
N GLY A 59 8.40 10.45 -27.05
CA GLY A 59 7.87 9.65 -25.95
C GLY A 59 8.94 8.91 -25.11
N TRP A 60 10.22 9.18 -25.33
CA TRP A 60 11.33 8.66 -24.51
C TRP A 60 12.10 9.81 -23.85
N SER A 61 12.59 9.58 -22.64
CA SER A 61 13.41 10.53 -21.88
C SER A 61 14.81 9.98 -21.61
N SER A 62 15.81 10.86 -21.59
CA SER A 62 17.18 10.50 -21.24
C SER A 62 17.31 10.41 -19.71
N ARG A 63 17.73 9.26 -19.19
CA ARG A 63 17.88 9.01 -17.75
C ARG A 63 19.29 8.54 -17.43
N LYS A 64 19.86 9.08 -16.33
CA LYS A 64 21.19 8.70 -15.87
C LYS A 64 21.13 7.46 -14.98
N LEU A 65 21.81 6.38 -15.38
CA LEU A 65 21.96 5.14 -14.63
C LEU A 65 23.43 4.95 -14.25
N GLY A 66 23.76 5.23 -12.98
CA GLY A 66 25.14 5.20 -12.50
C GLY A 66 26.00 6.27 -13.19
N TYR A 67 26.92 5.85 -14.04
CA TYR A 67 27.90 6.73 -14.71
C TYR A 67 27.57 7.04 -16.18
N CYS A 68 26.47 6.52 -16.73
CA CYS A 68 26.07 6.81 -18.10
C CYS A 68 24.58 7.14 -18.21
N TYR A 69 24.19 7.59 -19.40
CA TYR A 69 22.81 7.89 -19.77
C TYR A 69 22.24 6.76 -20.63
N THR A 70 20.93 6.57 -20.57
CA THR A 70 20.17 5.71 -21.49
C THR A 70 18.84 6.37 -21.82
N CYS A 71 18.20 5.97 -22.91
CA CYS A 71 16.83 6.37 -23.19
C CYS A 71 15.87 5.38 -22.51
N CYS A 72 14.98 5.90 -21.69
CA CYS A 72 13.89 5.14 -21.08
C CYS A 72 12.56 5.67 -21.60
N LYS A 73 11.59 4.77 -21.80
CA LYS A 73 10.21 5.15 -22.04
C LYS A 73 9.57 5.24 -20.67
N ASP A 74 9.18 6.45 -20.29
CA ASP A 74 8.25 6.60 -19.19
C ASP A 74 6.94 6.02 -19.72
N ASP A 75 6.47 4.91 -19.15
CA ASP A 75 5.11 4.49 -19.43
C ASP A 75 4.24 5.63 -18.88
N ASP A 76 3.68 6.45 -19.77
CA ASP A 76 2.66 7.46 -19.40
C ASP A 76 1.45 6.81 -18.68
N PHE A 77 1.40 5.47 -18.67
CA PHE A 77 0.46 4.68 -17.89
C PHE A 77 0.86 4.40 -16.43
N HIS A 78 2.11 4.64 -16.04
CA HIS A 78 2.61 4.49 -14.67
C HIS A 78 3.32 5.74 -14.12
N SER A 79 3.46 6.80 -14.93
CA SER A 79 3.86 8.15 -14.49
C SER A 79 2.69 9.01 -14.01
N ALA A 80 1.55 8.39 -13.68
CA ALA A 80 0.84 8.80 -12.47
C ALA A 80 1.81 8.50 -11.32
N SER A 81 2.73 9.45 -11.12
CA SER A 81 3.51 9.64 -9.92
C SER A 81 2.76 9.03 -8.75
N ALA A 82 3.46 8.38 -7.84
CA ALA A 82 2.98 8.24 -6.48
C ALA A 82 2.82 9.62 -5.80
N ALA A 83 2.17 10.59 -6.47
CA ALA A 83 1.16 11.42 -5.88
C ALA A 83 0.41 10.47 -4.97
N ALA A 84 0.75 10.56 -3.68
CA ALA A 84 0.08 9.85 -2.64
C ALA A 84 -1.39 10.03 -2.94
N TYR A 85 -2.06 8.94 -3.33
CA TYR A 85 -3.47 8.98 -3.68
C TYR A 85 -4.16 9.37 -2.39
N SER A 86 -4.38 10.67 -2.23
CA SER A 86 -5.06 11.26 -1.11
C SER A 86 -6.53 11.05 -1.39
N LEU A 87 -7.19 10.26 -0.55
CA LEU A 87 -8.61 10.04 -0.69
C LEU A 87 -9.33 11.36 -0.36
N GLU A 88 -9.90 12.00 -1.36
CA GLU A 88 -10.64 13.25 -1.17
C GLU A 88 -11.93 13.02 -0.35
N PRO A 89 -12.36 13.97 0.49
CA PRO A 89 -13.67 13.91 1.13
C PRO A 89 -14.80 13.77 0.11
N GLY A 90 -15.81 12.94 0.39
CA GLY A 90 -16.87 12.67 -0.57
C GLY A 90 -17.78 11.50 -0.22
N LEU A 91 -18.63 11.10 -1.18
CA LEU A 91 -19.48 9.93 -1.08
C LEU A 91 -18.85 8.75 -1.82
N TYR A 92 -18.83 7.60 -1.16
CA TYR A 92 -18.14 6.42 -1.63
C TYR A 92 -18.96 5.15 -1.45
N ARG A 93 -18.69 4.19 -2.30
CA ARG A 93 -18.89 2.77 -2.02
C ARG A 93 -17.55 2.15 -1.64
N ILE A 94 -17.50 1.48 -0.49
CA ILE A 94 -16.29 0.81 -0.01
C ILE A 94 -16.39 -0.67 -0.36
N LEU A 95 -15.38 -1.19 -1.06
CA LEU A 95 -15.33 -2.56 -1.56
C LEU A 95 -14.25 -3.35 -0.82
N ASP A 96 -14.59 -4.54 -0.34
CA ASP A 96 -13.63 -5.54 0.12
C ASP A 96 -12.89 -6.13 -1.10
N VAL A 97 -11.59 -5.86 -1.20
CA VAL A 97 -10.78 -6.26 -2.36
C VAL A 97 -10.83 -7.77 -2.63
N PRO A 98 -10.68 -8.67 -1.64
CA PRO A 98 -10.67 -10.11 -1.89
C PRO A 98 -11.96 -10.66 -2.51
N THR A 99 -13.13 -10.11 -2.12
CA THR A 99 -14.42 -10.65 -2.61
C THR A 99 -15.11 -9.77 -3.63
N GLY A 100 -14.67 -8.53 -3.81
CA GLY A 100 -15.37 -7.56 -4.63
C GLY A 100 -16.77 -7.25 -4.09
N THR A 101 -16.98 -7.39 -2.78
CA THR A 101 -18.27 -7.12 -2.14
C THR A 101 -18.26 -5.79 -1.42
N LEU A 102 -19.43 -5.16 -1.36
CA LEU A 102 -19.58 -3.86 -0.72
C LEU A 102 -19.63 -4.00 0.80
N LEU A 103 -19.01 -3.05 1.47
CA LEU A 103 -19.16 -2.78 2.89
C LEU A 103 -20.56 -2.20 3.17
N ARG A 104 -21.24 -2.71 4.19
CA ARG A 104 -22.63 -2.37 4.50
C ARG A 104 -22.90 -2.30 5.99
N ASP A 105 -23.99 -1.63 6.33
CA ASP A 105 -24.64 -1.73 7.64
C ASP A 105 -26.16 -1.54 7.48
N TYR A 106 -26.96 -2.34 8.19
CA TYR A 106 -28.43 -2.28 8.16
C TYR A 106 -29.05 -1.95 9.52
N SER A 107 -28.25 -1.85 10.58
CA SER A 107 -28.77 -1.72 11.94
C SER A 107 -27.95 -0.70 12.70
N ARG A 108 -28.64 0.26 13.33
CA ARG A 108 -27.99 1.15 14.29
C ARG A 108 -27.36 0.33 15.41
N ASP A 109 -26.11 0.66 15.72
CA ASP A 109 -25.30 0.00 16.74
C ASP A 109 -25.01 -1.48 16.46
N GLY A 110 -25.22 -1.90 15.21
CA GLY A 110 -24.81 -3.20 14.70
C GLY A 110 -23.41 -3.18 14.08
N PRO A 111 -22.82 -4.36 13.88
CA PRO A 111 -21.52 -4.46 13.26
C PRO A 111 -21.62 -4.03 11.79
N VAL A 112 -20.61 -3.28 11.33
CA VAL A 112 -20.34 -3.09 9.91
C VAL A 112 -19.80 -4.39 9.33
N PHE A 113 -20.31 -4.80 8.16
CA PHE A 113 -19.96 -6.09 7.58
C PHE A 113 -19.87 -6.04 6.06
N VAL A 114 -19.26 -7.09 5.51
CA VAL A 114 -19.26 -7.40 4.07
C VAL A 114 -20.16 -8.61 3.84
N SER A 115 -20.96 -8.58 2.76
CA SER A 115 -21.85 -9.68 2.40
C SER A 115 -21.60 -10.17 0.98
N LEU A 116 -21.49 -11.48 0.82
CA LEU A 116 -21.41 -12.18 -0.47
C LEU A 116 -22.76 -12.22 -1.19
N THR A 117 -23.86 -11.87 -0.52
CA THR A 117 -25.18 -11.87 -1.17
C THR A 117 -25.30 -10.71 -2.16
N LYS A 118 -25.74 -11.01 -3.38
CA LYS A 118 -26.13 -10.00 -4.38
C LYS A 118 -27.47 -9.36 -4.00
N GLU A 119 -27.45 -8.59 -2.93
CA GLU A 119 -28.57 -7.73 -2.55
C GLU A 119 -28.32 -6.32 -3.09
N TRP A 120 -29.40 -5.64 -3.47
CA TRP A 120 -29.36 -4.24 -3.87
C TRP A 120 -28.85 -3.41 -2.67
N PRO A 121 -27.68 -2.75 -2.80
CA PRO A 121 -27.02 -2.15 -1.65
C PRO A 121 -27.79 -0.97 -1.05
N GLY A 122 -28.51 -0.21 -1.88
CA GLY A 122 -29.18 1.03 -1.48
C GLY A 122 -28.22 2.02 -0.78
N ASP A 123 -28.79 2.90 0.04
CA ASP A 123 -28.04 3.91 0.80
C ASP A 123 -27.22 3.30 1.96
N PHE A 124 -27.56 2.06 2.37
CA PHE A 124 -26.88 1.30 3.42
C PHE A 124 -25.46 0.84 3.04
N ALA A 125 -25.08 0.93 1.76
CA ALA A 125 -23.70 0.71 1.30
C ALA A 125 -23.02 1.99 0.81
N VAL A 126 -23.62 3.15 1.07
CA VAL A 126 -23.03 4.45 0.75
C VAL A 126 -22.43 5.05 2.01
N TRP A 127 -21.17 5.46 1.88
CA TRP A 127 -20.35 5.95 2.96
C TRP A 127 -19.89 7.37 2.66
N LYS A 128 -20.12 8.28 3.60
CA LYS A 128 -19.56 9.63 3.57
C LYS A 128 -18.20 9.60 4.24
N VAL A 129 -17.19 10.12 3.56
CA VAL A 129 -15.85 10.34 4.10
C VAL A 129 -15.67 11.85 4.25
N GLU A 130 -15.43 12.29 5.47
CA GLU A 130 -15.25 13.71 5.81
C GLU A 130 -13.89 13.91 6.46
N GLU A 131 -13.24 15.04 6.16
CA GLU A 131 -11.99 15.42 6.80
C GLU A 131 -12.18 15.65 8.30
N ALA A 132 -11.24 15.15 9.09
CA ALA A 132 -11.12 15.36 10.52
C ALA A 132 -9.79 16.09 10.83
N GLN A 133 -9.41 16.14 12.11
CA GLN A 133 -8.14 16.76 12.50
C GLN A 133 -6.94 15.95 11.99
N ASP A 134 -5.84 16.65 11.70
CA ASP A 134 -4.53 16.07 11.35
C ASP A 134 -4.54 15.12 10.15
N GLY A 135 -5.41 15.37 9.17
CA GLY A 135 -5.54 14.55 7.96
C GLY A 135 -6.22 13.19 8.17
N ALA A 136 -6.76 12.95 9.37
CA ALA A 136 -7.66 11.83 9.61
C ALA A 136 -9.03 12.09 8.96
N VAL A 137 -9.89 11.07 8.94
CA VAL A 137 -11.25 11.17 8.41
C VAL A 137 -12.28 10.59 9.36
N ILE A 138 -13.51 11.11 9.28
CA ILE A 138 -14.71 10.48 9.83
C ILE A 138 -15.43 9.75 8.70
N ILE A 139 -15.78 8.48 8.93
CA ILE A 139 -16.55 7.67 7.99
C ILE A 139 -17.96 7.50 8.55
N SER A 140 -18.98 7.82 7.77
CA SER A 140 -20.40 7.73 8.17
C SER A 140 -21.22 6.95 7.15
N ASN A 141 -22.15 6.12 7.63
CA ASN A 141 -23.09 5.41 6.76
C ASN A 141 -24.26 6.34 6.41
N ILE A 142 -24.51 6.56 5.11
CA ILE A 142 -25.58 7.45 4.65
C ILE A 142 -26.97 6.89 4.98
N GLY A 143 -27.20 5.59 4.73
CA GLY A 143 -28.51 4.96 4.97
C GLY A 143 -28.95 4.98 6.44
N LEU A 144 -28.00 4.93 7.38
CA LEU A 144 -28.26 5.03 8.82
C LEU A 144 -28.13 6.47 9.37
N GLY A 145 -27.45 7.34 8.63
CA GLY A 145 -27.06 8.69 9.04
C GLY A 145 -25.97 8.72 10.13
N SER A 146 -25.42 7.57 10.52
CA SER A 146 -24.55 7.44 11.70
C SER A 146 -23.06 7.34 11.34
N PRO A 147 -22.16 7.90 12.17
CA PRO A 147 -20.73 7.68 12.04
C PRO A 147 -20.34 6.27 12.49
N VAL A 148 -19.14 5.84 12.11
CA VAL A 148 -18.54 4.60 12.60
C VAL A 148 -17.67 4.82 13.85
N TYR A 149 -17.64 3.82 14.72
CA TYR A 149 -16.78 3.77 15.90
C TYR A 149 -16.28 2.33 16.14
N ALA A 150 -15.27 2.19 17.01
CA ALA A 150 -14.77 0.90 17.46
C ALA A 150 -15.52 0.43 18.74
N GLY A 151 -16.15 -0.74 18.66
CA GLY A 151 -16.75 -1.44 19.78
C GLY A 151 -15.71 -1.98 20.77
N ASN A 152 -16.17 -2.43 21.94
CA ASN A 152 -15.27 -2.92 23.00
C ASN A 152 -14.47 -4.16 22.58
N ASP A 153 -15.02 -4.98 21.69
CA ASP A 153 -14.38 -6.17 21.12
C ASP A 153 -13.63 -5.86 19.81
N LYS A 154 -13.39 -4.57 19.54
CA LYS A 154 -12.76 -4.05 18.32
C LYS A 154 -13.58 -4.22 17.06
N THR A 155 -14.86 -4.61 17.15
CA THR A 155 -15.76 -4.63 16.00
C THR A 155 -16.11 -3.20 15.56
N ILE A 156 -16.11 -2.94 14.26
CA ILE A 156 -16.53 -1.65 13.71
C ILE A 156 -18.05 -1.59 13.71
N ILE A 157 -18.62 -0.51 14.25
CA ILE A 157 -20.06 -0.34 14.46
C ILE A 157 -20.46 1.03 13.91
N ALA A 158 -21.62 1.16 13.26
CA ALA A 158 -22.19 2.48 12.92
C ALA A 158 -23.34 2.85 13.87
N GLY A 159 -23.25 4.00 14.54
CA GLY A 159 -24.26 4.41 15.51
C GLY A 159 -23.95 5.73 16.20
N TYR A 160 -24.79 6.12 17.17
CA TYR A 160 -24.69 7.39 17.89
C TYR A 160 -24.43 7.23 19.39
N GLU A 161 -24.30 6.00 19.87
CA GLU A 161 -24.04 5.75 21.29
C GLU A 161 -22.67 6.28 21.74
N ARG A 162 -21.76 6.51 20.79
CA ARG A 162 -20.39 6.96 21.06
C ARG A 162 -19.98 8.09 20.12
N PRO A 163 -19.02 8.93 20.55
CA PRO A 163 -18.39 9.89 19.65
C PRO A 163 -17.79 9.19 18.41
N PRO A 164 -17.83 9.85 17.24
CA PRO A 164 -17.20 9.33 16.04
C PRO A 164 -15.70 9.13 16.25
N VAL A 165 -15.14 8.06 15.69
CA VAL A 165 -13.71 7.77 15.77
C VAL A 165 -13.03 8.23 14.48
N PRO A 166 -11.95 9.04 14.55
CA PRO A 166 -11.13 9.35 13.38
C PRO A 166 -10.29 8.14 12.93
N PHE A 167 -10.15 8.00 11.61
CA PHE A 167 -9.31 6.98 10.97
C PHE A 167 -8.33 7.62 10.00
N ALA A 168 -7.16 7.02 9.82
CA ALA A 168 -6.26 7.34 8.71
C ALA A 168 -6.56 6.40 7.54
N ILE A 169 -6.52 6.94 6.31
CA ILE A 169 -6.64 6.15 5.08
C ILE A 169 -5.31 6.23 4.35
N GLU A 170 -4.63 5.10 4.24
CA GLU A 170 -3.31 5.00 3.60
C GLU A 170 -3.41 4.15 2.33
N SER A 171 -2.69 4.55 1.28
CA SER A 171 -2.59 3.75 0.05
C SER A 171 -1.86 2.43 0.31
N ALA A 172 -2.39 1.35 -0.25
CA ALA A 172 -1.81 0.01 -0.24
C ALA A 172 -1.35 -0.46 -1.64
N GLY A 173 -1.30 0.47 -2.61
CA GLY A 173 -1.01 0.17 -4.02
C GLY A 173 -2.26 -0.27 -4.81
N ASP A 174 -2.15 -0.32 -6.14
CA ASP A 174 -3.19 -0.83 -7.07
C ASP A 174 -4.61 -0.28 -6.84
N ASP A 175 -4.71 1.02 -6.54
CA ASP A 175 -5.96 1.71 -6.17
C ASP A 175 -6.69 1.07 -4.99
N THR A 176 -5.91 0.56 -4.03
CA THR A 176 -6.40 0.00 -2.77
C THR A 176 -5.85 0.78 -1.58
N PHE A 177 -6.56 0.65 -0.46
CA PHE A 177 -6.32 1.43 0.75
C PHE A 177 -6.43 0.54 1.99
N VAL A 178 -5.78 0.96 3.06
CA VAL A 178 -5.96 0.42 4.41
C VAL A 178 -6.57 1.51 5.28
N ILE A 179 -7.61 1.15 6.06
CA ILE A 179 -8.26 2.05 7.01
C ILE A 179 -7.70 1.75 8.40
N LYS A 180 -6.96 2.70 8.97
CA LYS A 180 -6.18 2.54 10.20
C LYS A 180 -6.79 3.34 11.34
N SER A 181 -6.77 2.78 12.53
CA SER A 181 -7.01 3.55 13.75
C SER A 181 -5.90 4.59 13.90
N VAL A 182 -6.25 5.81 14.29
CA VAL A 182 -5.25 6.85 14.62
C VAL A 182 -4.72 6.72 16.05
N PHE A 183 -5.38 5.89 16.88
CA PHE A 183 -5.05 5.73 18.31
C PHE A 183 -4.25 4.47 18.62
N GLU A 184 -4.36 3.46 17.76
CA GLU A 184 -3.73 2.16 17.93
C GLU A 184 -3.18 1.69 16.58
N ASP A 185 -2.13 0.87 16.59
CA ASP A 185 -1.59 0.26 15.37
C ASP A 185 -2.46 -0.92 14.89
N LEU A 186 -3.72 -0.61 14.57
CA LEU A 186 -4.73 -1.56 14.12
C LEU A 186 -5.43 -1.06 12.86
N VAL A 187 -5.87 -2.00 12.04
CA VAL A 187 -6.48 -1.74 10.75
C VAL A 187 -7.79 -2.51 10.59
N TRP A 188 -8.71 -1.94 9.81
CA TRP A 188 -9.96 -2.61 9.46
C TRP A 188 -9.66 -3.90 8.73
N THR A 189 -10.11 -5.01 9.31
CA THR A 189 -9.86 -6.37 8.82
C THR A 189 -11.16 -7.15 8.79
N ARG A 190 -11.44 -7.81 7.67
CA ARG A 190 -12.55 -8.75 7.54
C ARG A 190 -12.30 -10.00 8.38
N LYS A 191 -13.19 -10.29 9.34
CA LYS A 191 -12.99 -11.34 10.37
C LYS A 191 -12.92 -12.78 9.84
N ASN A 192 -13.85 -13.16 8.96
CA ASN A 192 -14.14 -14.54 8.57
C ASN A 192 -14.17 -14.69 7.03
N PRO A 193 -13.00 -14.79 6.38
CA PRO A 193 -12.93 -15.03 4.94
C PRO A 193 -13.64 -16.36 4.60
N GLY A 194 -14.63 -16.31 3.71
CA GLY A 194 -15.41 -17.48 3.27
C GLY A 194 -16.82 -17.59 3.87
N SER A 195 -17.16 -16.78 4.87
CA SER A 195 -18.55 -16.65 5.32
C SER A 195 -19.37 -15.80 4.35
N VAL A 196 -20.66 -16.10 4.21
CA VAL A 196 -21.61 -15.29 3.43
C VAL A 196 -21.70 -13.86 3.98
N ARG A 197 -21.51 -13.71 5.30
CA ARG A 197 -21.42 -12.44 6.00
C ARG A 197 -20.18 -12.43 6.88
N SER A 198 -19.36 -11.39 6.78
CA SER A 198 -18.23 -11.21 7.68
C SER A 198 -18.21 -9.79 8.23
N ASP A 199 -18.17 -9.69 9.55
CA ASP A 199 -18.01 -8.42 10.23
C ASP A 199 -16.59 -7.87 10.03
N VAL A 200 -16.45 -6.55 10.19
CA VAL A 200 -15.19 -5.83 10.17
C VAL A 200 -14.72 -5.56 11.58
N GLN A 201 -13.44 -5.82 11.85
CA GLN A 201 -12.83 -5.60 13.16
C GLN A 201 -11.47 -4.91 13.02
N LEU A 202 -11.03 -4.19 14.05
CA LEU A 202 -9.65 -3.70 14.15
C LEU A 202 -8.72 -4.86 14.54
N ARG A 203 -7.71 -5.12 13.72
CA ARG A 203 -6.64 -6.10 13.97
C ARG A 203 -5.27 -5.54 13.62
N PRO A 204 -4.17 -6.10 14.16
CA PRO A 204 -2.83 -5.68 13.76
C PRO A 204 -2.63 -5.78 12.25
N ALA A 205 -1.93 -4.80 11.66
CA ALA A 205 -1.56 -4.83 10.26
C ALA A 205 -0.65 -6.05 9.98
N ASN A 206 -0.98 -6.83 8.96
CA ASN A 206 -0.18 -7.97 8.50
C ASN A 206 -0.05 -8.03 6.97
N GLY A 207 -0.66 -7.09 6.24
CA GLY A 207 -0.60 -7.02 4.78
C GLY A 207 -1.52 -8.00 4.06
N ASP A 208 -2.39 -8.71 4.78
CA ASP A 208 -3.38 -9.62 4.21
C ASP A 208 -4.41 -8.84 3.36
N ASP A 209 -4.86 -9.42 2.25
CA ASP A 209 -5.83 -8.77 1.37
C ASP A 209 -7.17 -8.49 2.07
N SER A 210 -7.50 -9.20 3.16
CA SER A 210 -8.64 -8.90 4.04
C SER A 210 -8.55 -7.57 4.79
N GLN A 211 -7.42 -6.87 4.67
CA GLN A 211 -7.17 -5.51 5.20
C GLN A 211 -7.22 -4.44 4.10
N LYS A 212 -7.44 -4.84 2.83
CA LYS A 212 -7.42 -3.95 1.67
C LYS A 212 -8.83 -3.61 1.21
N TRP A 213 -9.04 -2.33 0.99
CA TRP A 213 -10.32 -1.74 0.64
C TRP A 213 -10.17 -0.90 -0.63
N ARG A 214 -11.20 -0.87 -1.47
CA ARG A 214 -11.26 0.06 -2.61
C ARG A 214 -12.41 1.04 -2.42
N PHE A 215 -12.12 2.32 -2.59
CA PHE A 215 -13.10 3.39 -2.53
C PHE A 215 -13.56 3.73 -3.94
N ILE A 216 -14.85 3.53 -4.22
CA ILE A 216 -15.46 3.85 -5.51
C ILE A 216 -16.23 5.17 -5.30
N PRO A 217 -15.77 6.30 -5.86
CA PRO A 217 -16.46 7.56 -5.71
C PRO A 217 -17.85 7.47 -6.33
N LEU A 218 -18.82 8.12 -5.69
CA LEU A 218 -20.12 8.40 -6.28
C LEU A 218 -20.07 9.84 -6.75
N ASP A 219 -20.21 10.04 -8.06
CA ASP A 219 -20.32 11.39 -8.63
C ASP A 219 -21.48 12.12 -7.94
N ASN A 220 -21.18 13.26 -7.33
CA ASN A 220 -22.19 14.15 -6.73
C ASN A 220 -22.93 14.96 -7.80
#